data_AF-J9FWF5-F1
#
_entry.id   AF-J9FWF5-F1
#
_cell.length_a   1.000
_cell.length_b   1.000
_cell.length_c   1.000
_cell.angle_alpha   90.00
_cell.angle_beta   90.00
_cell.angle_gamma   90.00
#
_symmetry.space_group_name_H-M   'P 1'
#
loop_
_entity.id
_entity.type
_entity.pdbx_description
1 polymer ?
#
loop_
_entity_poly.entity_id
_entity_poly.type
_entity_poly.pdbx_seq_one_letter_code
_entity_poly.pdbx_strand_id
1 'polypeptide(L)'
;MDSAIAREPKVTGQGLSQMGMARNLVKVIEDAEKLASKMGDSYVTSEHLLIALADEKGTAGSVLTTAGVTAKRLTDAYESLRGDERVTSADARPEFEALERYGRNVTHARPGRAKLDPVDRAAWRRSAARSTVLSRRT
;
A
#
# COMPACT_ATOMS: atom_id res chain seq x y z
N MET A 1 -8.76 -7.40 19.49
CA MET A 1 -9.30 -6.41 18.55
C MET A 1 -10.83 -6.41 18.58
N ASP A 2 -11.48 -7.53 18.27
CA ASP A 2 -12.96 -7.63 18.26
C ASP A 2 -13.62 -7.25 19.57
N SER A 3 -13.02 -7.63 20.71
CA SER A 3 -13.54 -7.28 22.05
C SER A 3 -13.50 -5.77 22.34
N ALA A 4 -12.55 -5.03 21.74
CA ALA A 4 -12.46 -3.57 21.90
C ALA A 4 -13.55 -2.87 21.08
N ILE A 5 -13.75 -3.32 19.84
CA ILE A 5 -14.80 -2.83 18.95
C ILE A 5 -16.19 -3.10 19.54
N ALA A 6 -16.39 -4.28 20.14
CA ALA A 6 -17.66 -4.63 20.77
C ALA A 6 -18.01 -3.75 21.99
N ARG A 7 -17.01 -3.09 22.58
CA ARG A 7 -17.15 -2.23 23.76
C ARG A 7 -17.52 -0.78 23.43
N GLU A 8 -17.41 -0.41 22.17
CA GLU A 8 -17.78 0.93 21.70
C GLU A 8 -19.30 1.17 21.79
N PRO A 9 -19.74 2.43 21.99
CA PRO A 9 -21.16 2.76 22.05
C PRO A 9 -21.86 2.40 20.73
N LYS A 10 -22.97 1.69 20.83
CA LYS A 10 -23.82 1.37 19.68
C LYS A 10 -25.01 2.32 19.68
N VAL A 11 -25.17 3.09 18.60
CA VAL A 11 -26.29 4.01 18.42
C VAL A 11 -27.25 3.46 17.36
N THR A 12 -28.54 3.41 17.68
CA THR A 12 -29.62 3.00 16.77
C THR A 12 -30.70 4.08 16.75
N GLY A 13 -31.18 4.50 15.56
CA GLY A 13 -32.29 5.47 15.43
C GLY A 13 -32.23 6.31 14.13
N GLN A 14 -33.28 7.11 13.88
CA GLN A 14 -33.44 7.95 12.68
C GLN A 14 -32.55 9.21 12.63
N GLY A 15 -31.66 9.40 13.61
CA GLY A 15 -30.69 10.52 13.68
C GLY A 15 -29.29 10.22 13.13
N LEU A 16 -29.11 9.10 12.42
CA LEU A 16 -27.82 8.67 11.86
C LEU A 16 -27.25 9.61 10.78
N SER A 17 -28.00 10.64 10.36
CA SER A 17 -27.61 11.59 9.32
C SER A 17 -26.42 12.48 9.70
N GLN A 18 -26.01 12.52 10.97
CA GLN A 18 -24.85 13.28 11.45
C GLN A 18 -23.85 12.35 12.16
N MET A 19 -23.22 11.44 11.41
CA MET A 19 -22.01 10.77 11.88
C MET A 19 -20.84 11.76 11.82
N GLY A 20 -20.41 12.22 13.00
CA GLY A 20 -19.22 13.06 13.14
C GLY A 20 -17.95 12.23 13.31
N MET A 21 -16.81 12.76 12.88
CA MET A 21 -15.51 12.17 13.20
C MET A 21 -15.17 12.39 14.67
N ALA A 22 -14.65 11.35 15.31
CA ALA A 22 -14.12 11.48 16.66
C ALA A 22 -12.84 12.35 16.65
N ARG A 23 -12.63 13.15 17.71
CA ARG A 23 -11.48 14.08 17.81
C ARG A 23 -10.13 13.37 17.71
N ASN A 24 -10.03 12.15 18.23
CA ASN A 24 -8.82 11.34 18.14
C ASN A 24 -8.53 10.91 16.70
N LEU A 25 -9.56 10.57 15.91
CA LEU A 25 -9.40 10.25 14.49
C LEU A 25 -8.87 11.44 13.70
N VAL A 26 -9.41 12.64 13.95
CA VAL A 26 -8.92 13.88 13.31
C VAL A 26 -7.44 14.08 13.60
N LYS A 27 -7.03 13.91 14.87
CA LYS A 27 -5.63 14.02 15.26
C LYS A 27 -4.74 12.98 14.57
N VAL A 28 -5.18 11.73 14.45
CA VAL A 28 -4.44 10.67 13.75
C VAL A 28 -4.23 11.03 12.27
N ILE A 29 -5.23 11.61 11.62
CA ILE A 29 -5.12 12.05 10.22
C ILE A 29 -4.09 13.18 10.11
N GLU A 30 -4.15 14.19 10.98
CA GLU A 30 -3.17 15.29 11.00
C GLU A 30 -1.73 14.78 11.25
N ASP A 31 -1.57 13.80 12.15
CA ASP A 31 -0.27 13.22 12.46
C ASP A 31 0.25 12.36 11.29
N ALA A 32 -0.63 11.68 10.56
CA ALA A 32 -0.30 10.97 9.33
C ALA A 32 0.15 11.92 8.20
N GLU A 33 -0.49 13.08 8.05
CA GLU A 33 -0.09 14.13 7.09
C GLU A 33 1.30 14.71 7.40
N LYS A 34 1.57 14.97 8.69
CA LYS A 34 2.90 15.42 9.14
C LYS A 34 3.95 14.36 8.85
N LEU A 35 3.62 13.09 9.06
CA LEU A 35 4.53 11.97 8.84
C LEU A 35 4.84 11.80 7.35
N ALA A 36 3.82 11.85 6.48
CA ALA A 36 3.99 11.87 5.03
C ALA A 36 4.94 13.00 4.59
N SER A 37 4.69 14.23 5.08
CA SER A 37 5.54 15.39 4.78
C SER A 37 6.98 15.21 5.27
N LYS A 38 7.18 14.65 6.47
CA LYS A 38 8.51 14.37 7.04
C LYS A 38 9.27 13.32 6.26
N MET A 39 8.58 12.31 5.75
CA MET A 39 9.13 11.28 4.87
C MET A 39 9.25 11.77 3.41
N GLY A 40 8.79 13.00 3.15
CA GLY A 40 8.82 13.72 1.89
C GLY A 40 7.98 13.06 0.81
N ASP A 41 6.77 12.68 1.20
CA ASP A 41 5.69 12.26 0.33
C ASP A 41 4.74 13.38 0.02
N SER A 42 4.17 13.32 -1.18
CA SER A 42 3.12 14.24 -1.61
C SER A 42 1.73 13.77 -1.20
N TYR A 43 1.58 12.50 -0.78
CA TYR A 43 0.30 11.89 -0.42
C TYR A 43 0.40 11.07 0.87
N VAL A 44 -0.70 11.01 1.62
CA VAL A 44 -0.84 10.15 2.80
C VAL A 44 -1.20 8.73 2.35
N THR A 45 -0.32 7.76 2.62
CA THR A 45 -0.58 6.34 2.37
C THR A 45 -1.18 5.65 3.59
N SER A 46 -1.60 4.39 3.40
CA SER A 46 -2.10 3.55 4.51
C SER A 46 -1.02 3.31 5.58
N GLU A 47 0.25 3.28 5.20
CA GLU A 47 1.37 3.10 6.13
C GLU A 47 1.55 4.32 7.04
N HIS A 48 1.44 5.55 6.50
CA HIS A 48 1.49 6.75 7.34
C HIS A 48 0.36 6.77 8.37
N LEU A 49 -0.83 6.39 7.93
CA LEU A 49 -2.00 6.29 8.80
C LEU A 49 -1.80 5.21 9.88
N LEU A 50 -1.25 4.06 9.50
CA LEU A 50 -0.99 2.96 10.43
C LEU A 50 0.09 3.31 11.46
N ILE A 51 1.16 4.00 11.06
CA ILE A 51 2.20 4.48 11.98
C ILE A 51 1.61 5.50 12.96
N ALA A 52 0.85 6.48 12.46
CA ALA A 52 0.19 7.49 13.30
C ALA A 52 -0.81 6.86 14.28
N LEU A 53 -1.58 5.86 13.83
CA LEU A 53 -2.52 5.13 14.68
C LEU A 53 -1.83 4.29 15.75
N ALA A 54 -0.66 3.72 15.45
CA ALA A 54 0.13 2.96 16.41
C ALA A 54 0.81 3.84 17.47
N ASP A 55 1.03 5.12 17.18
CA ASP A 55 1.57 6.11 18.14
C ASP A 55 0.48 6.79 18.99
N GLU A 56 -0.79 6.65 18.59
CA GLU A 56 -1.92 7.22 19.31
C GLU A 56 -2.15 6.50 20.66
N LYS A 57 -2.48 7.28 21.70
CA LYS A 57 -2.60 6.77 23.09
C LYS A 57 -3.99 6.22 23.43
N GLY A 58 -4.86 6.06 22.45
CA GLY A 58 -6.22 5.56 22.62
C GLY A 58 -6.29 4.04 22.49
N THR A 59 -7.52 3.54 22.43
CA THR A 59 -7.81 2.10 22.38
C THR A 59 -7.12 1.43 21.18
N ALA A 60 -7.13 2.08 20.02
CA ALA A 60 -6.56 1.52 18.80
C ALA A 60 -5.03 1.33 18.90
N GLY A 61 -4.30 2.37 19.30
CA GLY A 61 -2.84 2.27 19.46
C GLY A 61 -2.41 1.30 20.56
N SER A 62 -3.18 1.21 21.65
CA SER A 62 -2.96 0.21 22.71
C SER A 62 -3.17 -1.23 22.19
N VAL A 63 -4.22 -1.47 21.41
CA VAL A 63 -4.47 -2.78 20.78
C VAL A 63 -3.35 -3.15 19.82
N LEU A 64 -2.88 -2.21 19.00
CA LEU A 64 -1.75 -2.42 18.08
C LEU A 64 -0.46 -2.75 18.84
N THR A 65 -0.14 -1.96 19.87
CA THR A 65 1.04 -2.17 20.71
C THR A 65 1.01 -3.53 21.41
N THR A 66 -0.15 -3.92 21.93
CA THR A 66 -0.35 -5.25 22.55
C THR A 66 -0.16 -6.39 21.54
N ALA A 67 -0.50 -6.16 20.26
CA ALA A 67 -0.24 -7.09 19.17
C ALA A 67 1.22 -7.06 18.65
N GLY A 68 2.11 -6.29 19.30
CA GLY A 68 3.50 -6.13 18.88
C GLY A 68 3.71 -5.17 17.70
N VAL A 69 2.65 -4.48 17.28
CA VAL A 69 2.68 -3.47 16.23
C VAL A 69 2.92 -2.11 16.87
N THR A 70 4.18 -1.67 16.86
CA THR A 70 4.60 -0.37 17.41
C THR A 70 4.93 0.59 16.29
N ALA A 71 4.70 1.89 16.50
CA ALA A 71 5.08 2.94 15.55
C ALA A 71 6.54 2.79 15.07
N LYS A 72 7.49 2.56 15.99
CA LYS A 72 8.91 2.34 15.65
C LYS A 72 9.11 1.21 14.63
N ARG A 73 8.61 0.00 14.94
CA ARG A 73 8.74 -1.17 14.05
C ARG A 73 8.09 -0.93 12.68
N LEU A 74 6.97 -0.20 12.64
CA LEU A 74 6.30 0.15 11.40
C LEU A 74 7.12 1.15 10.58
N THR A 75 7.70 2.18 11.22
CA THR A 75 8.61 3.12 10.57
C THR A 75 9.84 2.41 10.01
N ASP A 76 10.49 1.54 10.79
CA ASP A 76 11.66 0.77 10.35
C ASP A 76 11.30 -0.13 9.14
N ALA A 77 10.15 -0.80 9.20
CA ALA A 77 9.68 -1.65 8.12
C ALA A 77 9.32 -0.83 6.86
N TYR A 78 8.70 0.33 7.05
CA TYR A 78 8.36 1.25 5.96
C TYR A 78 9.62 1.73 5.24
N GLU A 79 10.61 2.25 5.97
CA GLU A 79 11.87 2.71 5.40
C GLU A 79 12.61 1.58 4.68
N SER A 80 12.62 0.37 5.26
CA SER A 80 13.25 -0.80 4.63
C SER A 80 12.55 -1.28 3.36
N LEU A 81 11.22 -1.20 3.29
CA LEU A 81 10.45 -1.65 2.11
C LEU A 81 10.49 -0.61 0.98
N ARG A 82 10.70 0.65 1.34
CA ARG A 82 10.55 1.78 0.44
C ARG A 82 11.82 2.15 -0.32
N GLY A 83 12.99 2.05 0.32
CA GLY A 83 14.23 2.56 -0.27
C GLY A 83 14.14 4.06 -0.60
N ASP A 84 14.48 4.43 -1.84
CA ASP A 84 14.54 5.83 -2.31
C ASP A 84 13.25 6.34 -2.98
N GLU A 85 12.22 5.49 -3.13
CA GLU A 85 11.02 5.83 -3.89
C GLU A 85 10.03 6.69 -3.08
N ARG A 86 9.49 7.77 -3.66
CA ARG A 86 8.53 8.68 -3.01
C ARG A 86 7.14 8.54 -3.59
N VAL A 87 6.11 8.69 -2.75
CA VAL A 87 4.71 8.64 -3.19
C VAL A 87 4.33 10.02 -3.70
N THR A 88 4.47 10.20 -5.01
CA THR A 88 4.20 11.46 -5.72
C THR A 88 2.93 11.41 -6.57
N SER A 89 2.14 10.34 -6.51
CA SER A 89 0.85 10.19 -7.21
C SER A 89 -0.17 9.47 -6.33
N ALA A 90 -1.44 9.87 -6.44
CA ALA A 90 -2.55 9.23 -5.72
C ALA A 90 -2.79 7.77 -6.13
N ASP A 91 -2.41 7.41 -7.36
CA ASP A 91 -2.55 6.05 -7.91
C ASP A 91 -1.31 5.17 -7.68
N ALA A 92 -0.27 5.70 -7.03
CA ALA A 92 0.93 4.95 -6.70
C ALA A 92 0.56 3.87 -5.66
N ARG A 93 0.20 2.68 -6.15
CA ARG A 93 0.14 1.48 -5.32
C ARG A 93 1.58 1.09 -4.98
N PRO A 94 1.88 0.66 -3.75
CA PRO A 94 3.15 0.01 -3.47
C PRO A 94 3.24 -1.21 -4.38
N GLU A 95 4.02 -1.12 -5.45
CA GLU A 95 4.41 -2.26 -6.28
C GLU A 95 5.34 -3.10 -5.41
N PHE A 96 4.76 -3.98 -4.60
CA PHE A 96 5.54 -4.82 -3.70
C PHE A 96 6.53 -5.65 -4.52
N GLU A 97 7.80 -5.52 -4.13
CA GLU A 97 9.03 -6.12 -4.67
C GLU A 97 9.02 -7.65 -4.83
N ALA A 98 7.90 -8.34 -4.60
CA ALA A 98 7.77 -9.76 -4.88
C ALA A 98 8.05 -10.10 -6.36
N LEU A 99 7.65 -9.21 -7.28
CA LEU A 99 7.93 -9.39 -8.71
C LEU A 99 9.39 -9.10 -9.06
N GLU A 100 10.09 -8.21 -8.36
CA GLU A 100 11.52 -7.95 -8.63
C GLU A 100 12.44 -8.96 -7.94
N ARG A 101 12.10 -9.42 -6.73
CA ARG A 101 12.88 -10.43 -5.99
C ARG A 101 12.76 -11.84 -6.59
N TYR A 102 11.59 -12.20 -7.14
CA TYR A 102 11.33 -13.57 -7.62
C TYR A 102 10.89 -13.66 -9.09
N GLY A 103 10.58 -12.52 -9.71
CA GLY A 103 10.26 -12.45 -11.14
C GLY A 103 11.38 -11.78 -11.91
N ARG A 104 11.65 -12.26 -13.12
CA ARG A 104 12.40 -11.49 -14.10
C ARG A 104 11.40 -10.73 -14.96
N ASN A 105 11.37 -9.41 -14.84
CA ASN A 105 10.55 -8.57 -15.70
C ASN A 105 11.11 -8.60 -17.14
N VAL A 106 10.49 -9.41 -18.00
CA VAL A 106 10.90 -9.59 -19.41
C VAL A 106 10.28 -8.55 -20.36
N THR A 107 9.37 -7.69 -19.89
CA THR A 107 8.75 -6.62 -20.70
C THR A 107 9.61 -5.36 -20.76
N HIS A 108 10.40 -5.08 -19.71
CA HIS A 108 11.34 -3.95 -19.65
C HIS A 108 12.45 -4.00 -20.73
N ALA A 109 12.60 -5.16 -21.39
CA ALA A 109 13.63 -5.40 -22.39
C ALA A 109 13.21 -5.07 -23.84
N ARG A 110 12.12 -4.32 -24.08
CA ARG A 110 11.59 -4.05 -25.44
C ARG A 110 11.31 -2.55 -25.66
N PRO A 111 11.34 -2.02 -26.89
CA PRO A 111 12.32 -2.12 -27.99
C PRO A 111 13.15 -0.81 -28.09
N GLY A 112 14.47 -0.92 -28.26
CA GLY A 112 15.39 0.22 -28.41
C GLY A 112 16.74 0.07 -27.68
N ARG A 113 16.83 -0.87 -26.73
CA ARG A 113 18.11 -1.30 -26.15
C ARG A 113 18.45 -2.69 -26.71
N ALA A 114 19.62 -2.79 -27.32
CA ALA A 114 20.14 -3.94 -28.06
C ALA A 114 20.49 -5.16 -27.18
N LYS A 115 19.57 -5.61 -26.31
CA LYS A 115 19.85 -6.64 -25.29
C LYS A 115 18.88 -7.84 -25.31
N LEU A 116 18.04 -7.95 -26.33
CA LEU A 116 17.26 -9.17 -26.62
C LEU A 116 17.68 -9.72 -27.99
N ASP A 117 18.07 -10.99 -28.03
CA ASP A 117 18.35 -11.67 -29.29
C ASP A 117 17.06 -11.82 -30.11
N PRO A 118 17.10 -11.54 -31.42
CA PRO A 118 15.94 -11.67 -32.29
C PRO A 118 15.49 -13.14 -32.34
N VAL A 119 14.19 -13.36 -32.13
CA VAL A 119 13.60 -14.70 -32.10
C VAL A 119 13.51 -15.28 -33.51
N ASP A 120 13.83 -16.57 -33.67
CA ASP A 120 13.74 -17.25 -34.96
C ASP A 120 12.28 -17.42 -35.43
N ARG A 121 12.11 -17.64 -36.74
CA ARG A 121 10.77 -17.76 -37.36
C ARG A 121 9.96 -18.93 -36.80
N ALA A 122 10.64 -19.99 -36.34
CA ALA A 122 9.98 -21.14 -35.73
C ALA A 122 9.44 -20.83 -34.33
N ALA A 123 10.21 -20.16 -33.48
CA ALA A 123 9.76 -19.71 -32.16
C ALA A 123 8.72 -18.60 -32.26
N TRP A 124 8.82 -17.70 -33.25
CA TRP A 124 7.81 -16.67 -33.50
C TRP A 124 6.42 -17.27 -33.77
N ARG A 125 6.34 -18.33 -34.57
CA ARG A 125 5.07 -19.04 -34.83
C ARG A 125 4.48 -19.65 -33.56
N ARG A 126 5.31 -20.18 -32.66
CA ARG A 126 4.86 -20.75 -31.38
C ARG A 126 4.34 -19.68 -30.41
N SER A 127 4.96 -18.49 -30.37
CA SER A 127 4.51 -17.38 -29.52
C SER A 127 3.26 -16.67 -30.06
N ALA A 128 3.06 -16.63 -31.37
CA ALA A 128 1.85 -16.05 -32.00
C ALA A 128 0.56 -16.75 -31.56
N ALA A 129 0.55 -18.09 -31.50
CA ALA A 129 -0.60 -18.86 -31.02
C ALA A 129 -0.96 -18.50 -29.56
N ARG A 130 0.05 -18.29 -28.71
CA ARG A 130 -0.14 -17.90 -27.31
C ARG A 130 -0.75 -16.50 -27.18
N SER A 131 -0.34 -15.55 -28.03
CA SER A 131 -0.92 -14.21 -28.10
C SER A 131 -2.39 -14.23 -28.51
N THR A 132 -2.78 -15.10 -29.46
CA THR A 132 -4.17 -15.24 -29.91
C THR A 132 -5.07 -15.80 -28.81
N VAL A 133 -4.58 -16.74 -28.00
CA VAL A 133 -5.35 -17.29 -26.87
C VAL A 133 -5.57 -16.23 -25.79
N LEU A 134 -4.56 -15.41 -25.50
CA LEU A 134 -4.67 -14.32 -24.52
C LEU A 134 -5.64 -13.22 -24.97
N SER A 135 -5.65 -12.87 -26.26
CA SER A 135 -6.53 -11.84 -26.83
C SER A 135 -8.01 -12.26 -26.95
N ARG A 136 -8.33 -13.54 -26.76
CA ARG A 136 -9.71 -14.06 -26.79
C ARG A 136 -10.35 -14.15 -25.41
N ARG A 137 -9.64 -13.76 -24.34
CA ARG A 137 -10.07 -13.85 -22.93
C ARG A 137 -10.20 -12.49 -22.23
N THR A 138 -10.12 -11.38 -22.97
CA THR A 138 -10.52 -10.03 -22.53
C THR A 138 -11.81 -9.65 -23.22
#